data_AF-A0A924WQL5-F1
#
_entry.id   AF-A0A924WQL5-F1
#
_cell.length_a   1.000
_cell.length_b   1.000
_cell.length_c   1.000
_cell.angle_alpha   90.00
_cell.angle_beta   90.00
_cell.angle_gamma   90.00
#
_symmetry.space_group_name_H-M   'P 1'
#
loop_
_entity.id
_entity.type
_entity.pdbx_description
1 polymer ?
#
loop_
_entity_poly.entity_id
_entity_poly.type
_entity_poly.pdbx_seq_one_letter_code
_entity_poly.pdbx_strand_id
1 'polypeptide(L)'
;MNAMRFMPVLLWTDVLVLVLLLSALTCAVIAWRSETLRESWRKVARSATGVGSAVVLGVFLLIGLADSLHFRPALPGSGEGGKVAYAVDVLSVLDLLAQSLRERRERTYSAPLAAVAFQKEAIERDGVQVREFPRLQFGGAHLADPVADWRGDVVRRV
;
A
#
# COMPACT_ATOMS: atom_id res chain seq x y z
N MET A 1 -0.71 -33.65 1.81
CA MET A 1 -1.73 -32.59 2.00
C MET A 1 -1.04 -31.27 1.72
N ASN A 2 -1.39 -30.57 0.64
CA ASN A 2 -0.77 -29.28 0.31
C ASN A 2 -1.10 -28.29 1.42
N ALA A 3 -0.11 -28.03 2.29
CA ALA A 3 -0.10 -26.88 3.16
C ALA A 3 -0.41 -25.64 2.34
N MET A 4 -1.51 -24.95 2.63
CA MET A 4 -1.76 -23.65 2.01
C MET A 4 -0.61 -22.73 2.42
N ARG A 5 0.04 -22.09 1.44
CA ARG A 5 1.19 -21.21 1.65
C ARG A 5 0.84 -19.91 2.38
N PHE A 6 -0.44 -19.68 2.62
CA PHE A 6 -1.01 -18.50 3.26
C PHE A 6 -2.25 -18.86 4.08
N MET A 7 -2.43 -18.20 5.22
CA MET A 7 -3.64 -18.30 6.06
C MET A 7 -4.41 -16.98 5.96
N PRO A 8 -5.62 -16.95 5.36
CA PRO A 8 -6.41 -15.73 5.31
C PRO A 8 -6.84 -15.32 6.72
N VAL A 9 -6.80 -14.03 7.00
CA VAL A 9 -7.23 -13.43 8.26
C VAL A 9 -8.26 -12.37 7.93
N LEU A 10 -9.44 -12.43 8.56
CA LEU A 10 -10.46 -11.40 8.44
C LEU A 10 -10.42 -10.56 9.71
N LEU A 11 -10.02 -9.29 9.59
CA LEU A 11 -10.13 -8.35 10.69
C LEU A 11 -11.57 -7.84 10.79
N TRP A 12 -11.98 -7.40 11.97
CA TRP A 12 -13.31 -6.81 12.18
C TRP A 12 -13.53 -5.55 11.34
N THR A 13 -12.47 -4.78 11.09
CA THR A 13 -12.47 -3.63 10.19
C THR A 13 -12.85 -4.04 8.77
N ASP A 14 -12.28 -5.14 8.28
CA ASP A 14 -12.55 -5.67 6.95
C ASP A 14 -14.02 -6.10 6.83
N VAL A 15 -14.55 -6.77 7.86
CA VAL A 15 -15.96 -7.17 7.91
C VAL A 15 -16.88 -5.95 7.83
N LEU A 16 -16.59 -4.88 8.58
CA LEU A 16 -17.38 -3.65 8.55
C LEU A 16 -17.38 -3.01 7.15
N VAL A 17 -16.22 -2.94 6.50
CA VAL A 17 -16.08 -2.43 5.14
C VAL A 17 -16.86 -3.30 4.16
N LEU A 18 -16.75 -4.62 4.24
CA LEU A 18 -17.47 -5.55 3.37
C LEU A 18 -18.99 -5.43 3.55
N VAL A 19 -19.48 -5.28 4.79
CA VAL A 19 -20.91 -5.03 5.07
C VAL A 19 -21.37 -3.70 4.47
N LEU A 20 -20.56 -2.64 4.57
CA LEU A 20 -20.86 -1.36 3.94
C LEU A 20 -20.93 -1.50 2.41
N LEU A 21 -19.98 -2.18 1.78
CA LEU A 21 -19.97 -2.41 0.34
C LEU A 21 -21.16 -3.28 -0.12
N LEU A 22 -21.48 -4.33 0.62
CA LEU A 22 -22.64 -5.18 0.35
C LEU A 22 -23.96 -4.41 0.48
N SER A 23 -24.08 -3.54 1.48
CA SER A 23 -25.29 -2.71 1.64
C SER A 23 -25.41 -1.68 0.51
N ALA A 24 -24.32 -1.01 0.13
CA ALA A 24 -24.30 -0.11 -1.02
C ALA A 24 -24.65 -0.83 -2.33
N LEU A 25 -24.10 -2.02 -2.57
CA LEU A 25 -24.41 -2.84 -3.75
C LEU A 25 -25.88 -3.28 -3.75
N THR A 26 -26.42 -3.67 -2.59
CA THR A 26 -27.83 -4.03 -2.45
C THR A 26 -28.73 -2.85 -2.79
N CYS A 27 -28.44 -1.65 -2.27
CA CYS A 27 -29.15 -0.42 -2.63
C CYS A 27 -29.06 -0.12 -4.13
N ALA A 28 -27.88 -0.29 -4.74
CA ALA A 28 -27.70 -0.11 -6.18
C ALA A 28 -28.53 -1.11 -7.00
N VAL A 29 -28.55 -2.39 -6.61
CA VAL A 29 -29.37 -3.43 -7.27
C VAL A 29 -30.86 -3.11 -7.15
N ILE A 30 -31.32 -2.68 -5.98
CA ILE A 30 -32.71 -2.26 -5.76
C ILE A 30 -33.05 -1.05 -6.65
N ALA A 31 -32.16 -0.06 -6.70
CA ALA A 31 -32.33 1.14 -7.54
C ALA A 31 -32.35 0.80 -9.04
N TRP A 32 -31.58 -0.18 -9.49
CA TRP A 32 -31.57 -0.63 -10.88
C TRP A 32 -32.80 -1.43 -11.29
N ARG A 33 -33.48 -2.08 -10.34
CA ARG A 33 -34.74 -2.79 -10.58
C ARG A 33 -35.96 -1.86 -10.65
N SER A 34 -35.87 -0.67 -10.07
CA SER A 34 -36.92 0.35 -10.16
C SER A 34 -36.82 1.14 -11.47
N GLU A 35 -37.92 1.23 -12.21
CA GLU A 35 -37.96 1.93 -13.50
C GLU A 35 -37.65 3.43 -13.37
N THR A 36 -38.24 4.10 -12.36
CA THR A 36 -38.06 5.54 -12.10
C THR A 36 -36.64 5.89 -11.65
N LEU A 37 -36.06 5.07 -10.76
CA LEU A 37 -34.68 5.26 -10.30
C LEU A 37 -33.69 4.97 -11.42
N ARG A 38 -33.92 3.93 -12.22
CA ARG A 38 -33.06 3.58 -13.36
C ARG A 38 -32.93 4.73 -14.36
N GLU A 39 -34.01 5.46 -14.65
CA GLU A 39 -33.95 6.63 -15.53
C GLU A 39 -33.10 7.76 -14.96
N SER A 40 -33.21 8.01 -13.65
CA SER A 40 -32.41 9.02 -12.95
C SER A 40 -30.92 8.66 -12.97
N TRP A 41 -30.59 7.40 -12.68
CA TRP A 41 -29.22 6.89 -12.75
C TRP A 41 -28.66 6.86 -14.17
N ARG A 42 -29.49 6.64 -15.19
CA ARG A 42 -29.07 6.71 -16.60
C ARG A 42 -28.61 8.12 -16.99
N LYS A 43 -29.22 9.17 -16.43
CA LYS A 43 -28.76 10.55 -16.63
C LYS A 43 -27.37 10.77 -16.03
N VAL A 44 -27.13 10.26 -14.81
CA VAL A 44 -25.82 10.33 -14.15
C VAL A 44 -24.77 9.57 -14.96
N ALA A 45 -25.08 8.35 -15.42
CA ALA A 45 -24.18 7.53 -16.23
C ALA A 45 -23.90 8.10 -17.63
N ARG A 46 -24.74 9.01 -18.14
CA ARG A 46 -24.52 9.73 -19.40
C ARG A 46 -23.81 11.07 -19.21
N SER A 47 -23.60 11.51 -17.98
CA SER A 47 -22.89 12.76 -17.68
C SER A 47 -21.39 12.50 -17.56
N ALA A 48 -20.57 13.39 -18.15
CA ALA A 48 -19.11 13.29 -18.06
C ALA A 48 -18.63 13.31 -16.60
N THR A 49 -19.20 14.19 -15.78
CA THR A 49 -18.88 14.29 -14.35
C THR A 49 -19.23 13.00 -13.60
N GLY A 50 -20.42 12.42 -13.85
CA GLY A 50 -20.84 11.19 -13.17
C GLY A 50 -19.95 10.00 -13.52
N VAL A 51 -19.57 9.85 -14.79
CA VAL A 51 -18.62 8.80 -15.22
C VAL A 51 -17.23 9.05 -14.62
N GLY A 52 -16.74 10.28 -14.65
CA GLY A 52 -15.45 10.65 -14.05
C GLY A 52 -15.37 10.31 -12.56
N SER A 53 -16.39 10.69 -11.79
CA SER A 53 -16.48 10.34 -10.36
C SER A 53 -16.59 8.83 -10.13
N ALA A 54 -17.33 8.10 -10.97
CA ALA A 54 -17.46 6.65 -10.86
C ALA A 54 -16.13 5.92 -11.10
N VAL A 55 -15.31 6.40 -12.06
CA VAL A 55 -13.98 5.86 -12.31
C VAL A 55 -13.07 6.08 -11.09
N VAL A 56 -13.01 7.31 -10.58
CA VAL A 56 -12.20 7.63 -9.40
C VAL A 56 -12.63 6.80 -8.19
N LEU A 57 -13.94 6.73 -7.92
CA LEU A 57 -14.49 5.90 -6.85
C LEU A 57 -14.16 4.41 -7.04
N GLY A 58 -14.27 3.91 -8.28
CA GLY A 58 -13.91 2.52 -8.61
C GLY A 58 -12.45 2.21 -8.29
N VAL A 59 -11.52 3.12 -8.60
CA VAL A 59 -10.11 2.96 -8.24
C VAL A 59 -9.93 2.91 -6.72
N PHE A 60 -10.54 3.82 -5.97
CA PHE A 60 -10.48 3.79 -4.50
C PHE A 60 -11.08 2.52 -3.90
N LEU A 61 -12.19 2.03 -4.45
CA LEU A 61 -12.81 0.77 -4.03
C LEU A 61 -11.88 -0.42 -4.28
N LEU A 62 -11.22 -0.48 -5.44
CA LEU A 62 -10.27 -1.55 -5.74
C LEU A 62 -9.07 -1.54 -4.79
N ILE A 63 -8.51 -0.36 -4.52
CA ILE A 63 -7.40 -0.21 -3.57
C ILE A 63 -7.85 -0.62 -2.17
N GLY A 64 -8.99 -0.13 -1.70
CA GLY A 64 -9.54 -0.48 -0.39
C GLY A 64 -9.87 -1.96 -0.24
N LEU A 65 -10.37 -2.61 -1.30
CA LEU A 65 -10.60 -4.06 -1.32
C LEU A 65 -9.28 -4.84 -1.24
N ALA A 66 -8.25 -4.42 -1.99
CA ALA A 66 -6.93 -5.04 -1.90
C ALA A 66 -6.30 -4.86 -0.51
N ASP A 67 -6.54 -3.71 0.12
CA ASP A 67 -6.07 -3.42 1.49
C ASP A 67 -6.82 -4.22 2.56
N SER A 68 -8.12 -4.47 2.38
CA SER A 68 -8.93 -5.24 3.34
C SER A 68 -8.71 -6.76 3.25
N LEU A 69 -8.02 -7.26 2.23
CA LEU A 69 -7.75 -8.69 2.06
C LEU A 69 -6.44 -9.07 2.75
N HIS A 70 -6.55 -9.54 3.99
CA HIS A 70 -5.41 -9.87 4.84
C HIS A 70 -5.08 -11.37 4.88
N PHE A 71 -3.79 -11.68 4.97
CA PHE A 71 -3.29 -13.05 5.11
C PHE A 71 -1.98 -13.10 5.91
N ARG A 72 -1.66 -14.28 6.44
CA ARG A 72 -0.37 -14.58 7.07
C ARG A 72 0.43 -15.54 6.19
N PRO A 73 1.64 -15.18 5.74
CA PRO A 73 2.49 -16.09 4.97
C PRO A 73 3.03 -17.23 5.84
N ALA A 74 3.23 -18.41 5.25
CA ALA A 74 3.91 -19.53 5.91
C ALA A 74 5.42 -19.24 6.06
N LEU A 75 6.03 -19.69 7.16
CA LEU A 75 7.47 -19.53 7.36
C LEU A 75 8.25 -20.47 6.42
N PRO A 76 9.38 -20.01 5.84
CA PRO A 76 10.26 -20.87 5.05
C PRO A 76 10.79 -22.03 5.92
N GLY A 77 10.69 -23.26 5.42
CA GLY A 77 11.09 -24.49 6.14
C GLY A 77 10.02 -25.08 7.08
N SER A 78 8.86 -24.42 7.24
CA SER A 78 7.76 -24.99 8.01
C SER A 78 6.91 -25.94 7.15
N GLY A 79 6.83 -27.21 7.55
CA GLY A 79 6.09 -28.25 6.82
C GLY A 79 6.91 -29.46 6.36
N GLU A 80 8.24 -29.46 6.55
CA GLU A 80 9.05 -30.67 6.44
C GLU A 80 8.82 -31.56 7.68
N GLY A 81 7.69 -32.28 7.69
CA GLY A 81 7.38 -33.30 8.70
C GLY A 81 6.39 -32.91 9.80
N GLY A 82 5.68 -31.78 9.71
CA GLY A 82 4.75 -31.34 10.77
C GLY A 82 3.80 -30.20 10.41
N LYS A 83 3.21 -29.57 11.44
CA LYS A 83 2.26 -28.44 11.30
C LYS A 83 2.97 -27.22 10.70
N VAL A 84 2.31 -26.55 9.75
CA VAL A 84 2.79 -25.31 9.10
C VAL A 84 2.76 -24.17 10.12
N ALA A 85 3.87 -23.46 10.27
CA ALA A 85 3.96 -22.27 11.10
C ALA A 85 3.73 -21.04 10.22
N TYR A 86 2.88 -20.12 10.66
CA TYR A 86 2.59 -18.88 9.95
C TYR A 86 3.25 -17.69 10.63
N ALA A 87 3.59 -16.67 9.86
CA ALA A 87 4.17 -15.44 10.37
C ALA A 87 3.18 -14.72 11.31
N VAL A 88 3.72 -13.99 12.28
CA VAL A 88 2.92 -13.14 13.18
C VAL A 88 2.35 -11.94 12.43
N ASP A 89 3.13 -11.42 11.47
CA ASP A 89 2.73 -10.29 10.62
C ASP A 89 1.57 -10.67 9.71
N VAL A 90 0.53 -9.85 9.76
CA VAL A 90 -0.62 -9.90 8.86
C VAL A 90 -0.33 -8.94 7.70
N LEU A 91 -0.38 -9.44 6.47
CA LEU A 91 -0.11 -8.68 5.25
C LEU A 91 -1.40 -8.56 4.44
N SER A 92 -1.64 -7.39 3.85
CA SER A 92 -2.72 -7.23 2.86
C SER A 92 -2.27 -7.63 1.45
N VAL A 93 -3.23 -7.81 0.53
CA VAL A 93 -2.90 -7.98 -0.90
C VAL A 93 -2.22 -6.72 -1.45
N LEU A 94 -2.59 -5.54 -0.95
CA LEU A 94 -1.93 -4.28 -1.29
C LEU A 94 -0.45 -4.29 -0.84
N ASP A 95 -0.15 -4.81 0.35
CA ASP A 95 1.23 -4.96 0.83
C ASP A 95 2.07 -5.88 -0.06
N LEU A 96 1.45 -6.92 -0.63
CA LEU A 96 2.12 -7.82 -1.57
C LEU A 96 2.44 -7.11 -2.89
N LEU A 97 1.51 -6.31 -3.41
CA LEU A 97 1.76 -5.50 -4.61
C LEU A 97 2.82 -4.42 -4.35
N ALA A 98 2.85 -3.87 -3.13
CA ALA A 98 3.80 -2.88 -2.68
C ALA A 98 5.03 -3.48 -1.98
N GLN A 99 5.33 -4.77 -2.18
CA GLN A 99 6.36 -5.49 -1.42
C GLN A 99 7.73 -4.80 -1.47
N SER A 100 8.12 -4.28 -2.65
CA SER A 100 9.39 -3.55 -2.80
C SER A 100 9.48 -2.29 -1.94
N LEU A 101 8.36 -1.61 -1.68
CA LEU A 101 8.31 -0.44 -0.80
C LEU A 101 8.36 -0.87 0.67
N ARG A 102 7.69 -1.98 1.01
CA ARG A 102 7.69 -2.53 2.38
C ARG A 102 9.07 -3.02 2.82
N GLU A 103 9.80 -3.67 1.92
CA GLU A 103 11.14 -4.22 2.19
C GLU A 103 12.22 -3.13 2.27
N ARG A 104 12.04 -2.02 1.55
CA ARG A 104 12.98 -0.89 1.51
C ARG A 104 12.72 0.12 2.64
N ARG A 105 12.68 -0.37 3.88
CA ARG A 105 12.42 0.46 5.05
C ARG A 105 13.67 1.19 5.52
N GLU A 106 13.62 2.50 5.56
CA GLU A 106 14.68 3.34 6.13
C GLU A 106 14.60 3.36 7.67
N ARG A 107 15.74 3.52 8.34
CA ARG A 107 15.83 3.58 9.81
C ARG A 107 15.16 4.83 10.39
N THR A 108 15.23 5.94 9.67
CA THR A 108 14.81 7.27 10.10
C THR A 108 14.01 7.96 8.99
N TYR A 109 13.06 8.81 9.36
CA TYR A 109 12.26 9.61 8.42
C TYR A 109 13.12 10.55 7.56
N SER A 110 12.65 10.85 6.35
CA SER A 110 13.24 11.81 5.43
C SER A 110 12.18 12.74 4.82
N ALA A 111 12.61 13.86 4.25
CA ALA A 111 11.72 14.71 3.46
C ALA A 111 11.31 14.01 2.14
N PRO A 112 10.19 14.38 1.49
CA PRO A 112 9.78 13.79 0.23
C PRO A 112 10.92 13.87 -0.81
N LEU A 113 11.23 12.74 -1.45
CA LEU A 113 12.30 12.60 -2.45
C LEU A 113 13.71 12.92 -1.93
N ALA A 114 13.96 12.92 -0.62
CA ALA A 114 15.29 13.17 -0.07
C ALA A 114 16.22 11.96 -0.23
N ALA A 115 17.53 12.23 -0.27
CA ALA A 115 18.60 11.23 -0.27
C ALA A 115 19.34 11.13 1.08
N VAL A 116 18.94 11.96 2.06
CA VAL A 116 19.49 12.02 3.42
C VAL A 116 18.36 12.01 4.44
N ALA A 117 18.66 11.58 5.66
CA ALA A 117 17.71 11.58 6.76
C ALA A 117 17.34 13.00 7.19
N PHE A 118 16.15 13.16 7.76
CA PHE A 118 15.68 14.46 8.26
C PHE A 118 16.29 14.84 9.61
N GLN A 119 16.80 13.87 10.38
CA GLN A 119 17.41 14.10 11.68
C GLN A 119 18.92 13.92 11.60
N LYS A 120 19.66 14.78 12.30
CA LYS A 120 21.10 14.62 12.43
C LYS A 120 21.42 13.52 13.44
N GLU A 121 22.21 12.55 13.02
CA GLU A 121 22.68 11.46 13.86
C GLU A 121 24.18 11.65 14.13
N ALA A 122 24.63 11.22 15.31
CA ALA A 122 26.06 11.17 15.62
C ALA A 122 26.64 9.95 14.90
N ILE A 123 27.43 10.21 13.86
CA ILE A 123 28.14 9.18 13.13
C ILE A 123 29.64 9.35 13.34
N GLU A 124 30.35 8.23 13.37
CA GLU A 124 31.81 8.25 13.45
C GLU A 124 32.38 8.35 12.04
N ARG A 125 33.14 9.40 11.79
CA ARG A 125 33.81 9.64 10.52
C ARG A 125 35.28 9.92 10.82
N ASP A 126 36.15 9.06 10.30
CA ASP A 126 37.61 9.16 10.48
C ASP A 126 38.03 9.25 11.96
N GLY A 127 37.34 8.51 12.85
CA GLY A 127 37.62 8.48 14.29
C GLY A 127 37.09 9.69 15.09
N VAL A 128 36.38 10.62 14.43
CA VAL A 128 35.73 11.77 15.08
C VAL A 128 34.22 11.59 15.01
N GLN A 129 33.53 11.80 16.14
CA GLN A 129 32.07 11.86 16.11
C GLN A 129 31.63 13.19 15.48
N VAL A 130 30.97 13.07 14.33
CA VAL A 130 30.39 14.20 13.61
C VAL A 130 28.87 14.03 13.60
N ARG A 131 28.15 15.13 13.84
CA ARG A 131 26.69 15.13 13.85
C ARG A 131 26.16 15.69 12.53
N GLU A 132 25.84 14.80 11.60
CA GLU A 132 25.36 15.13 10.25
C GLU A 132 24.09 14.37 9.88
N PHE A 133 23.48 14.72 8.74
CA PHE A 133 22.33 14.01 8.21
C PHE A 133 22.80 12.76 7.49
N PRO A 134 22.59 11.55 8.04
CA PRO A 134 23.09 10.34 7.41
C PRO A 134 22.41 10.11 6.06
N ARG A 135 23.16 9.51 5.14
CA ARG A 135 22.66 9.08 3.83
C ARG A 135 21.62 7.97 4.01
N LEU A 136 20.55 8.04 3.23
CA LEU A 136 19.53 6.99 3.19
C LEU A 136 20.05 5.74 2.46
N GLN A 137 19.55 4.55 2.83
CA GLN A 137 20.01 3.30 2.24
C GLN A 137 19.43 3.07 0.84
N PHE A 138 18.17 3.44 0.64
CA PHE A 138 17.40 3.26 -0.59
C PHE A 138 17.09 4.60 -1.28
N GLY A 139 16.80 5.65 -0.51
CA GLY A 139 16.53 6.99 -1.03
C GLY A 139 17.76 7.62 -1.69
N GLY A 140 17.70 7.92 -2.99
CA GLY A 140 18.84 8.50 -3.72
C GLY A 140 20.09 7.59 -3.72
N ALA A 141 19.92 6.27 -3.56
CA ALA A 141 21.02 5.31 -3.49
C ALA A 141 21.93 5.36 -4.74
N HIS A 142 21.40 5.79 -5.89
CA HIS A 142 22.13 5.92 -7.15
C HIS A 142 22.93 7.21 -7.30
N LEU A 143 22.80 8.18 -6.38
CA LEU A 143 23.50 9.47 -6.47
C LEU A 143 24.94 9.34 -5.99
N ALA A 144 25.89 9.95 -6.70
CA ALA A 144 27.27 9.98 -6.25
C ALA A 144 27.40 10.94 -5.06
N ASP A 145 26.87 12.15 -5.21
CA ASP A 145 26.73 13.15 -4.15
C ASP A 145 25.23 13.44 -3.88
N PRO A 146 24.67 12.94 -2.76
CA PRO A 146 23.28 13.15 -2.39
C PRO A 146 22.84 14.61 -2.29
N VAL A 147 23.75 15.55 -2.01
CA VAL A 147 23.41 16.96 -1.83
C VAL A 147 23.55 17.71 -3.15
N ALA A 148 24.61 17.46 -3.91
CA ALA A 148 24.86 18.13 -5.18
C ALA A 148 23.93 17.63 -6.29
N ASP A 149 23.70 16.32 -6.38
CA ASP A 149 22.99 15.70 -7.50
C ASP A 149 21.46 15.69 -7.34
N TRP A 150 20.96 15.98 -6.13
CA TRP A 150 19.53 15.86 -5.78
C TRP A 150 18.59 16.61 -6.73
N ARG A 151 18.90 17.88 -7.04
CA ARG A 151 18.04 18.70 -7.90
C ARG A 151 17.93 18.13 -9.31
N GLY A 152 19.05 17.69 -9.86
CA GLY A 152 19.11 17.10 -11.19
C GLY A 152 18.33 15.79 -11.25
N ASP A 153 18.38 15.00 -10.18
CA ASP A 153 17.64 13.74 -10.08
C ASP A 153 16.13 13.96 -10.05
N VAL A 154 15.65 14.86 -9.19
CA VAL A 154 14.21 15.14 -9.05
C VAL A 154 13.62 15.66 -10.35
N VAL A 155 14.29 16.57 -11.04
CA VAL A 155 13.77 17.17 -12.28
C VAL A 155 13.79 16.21 -13.46
N ARG A 156 14.72 15.23 -13.48
CA ARG A 156 14.88 14.32 -14.63
C ARG A 156 14.04 13.04 -14.49
N ARG A 157 13.68 12.63 -13.27
CA ARG A 157 13.02 11.35 -13.00
C ARG A 157 11.58 11.46 -12.49
N VAL A 158 11.13 12.64 -12.05
CA VAL A 158 9.71 12.93 -11.82
C VAL A 158 9.10 13.41 -13.14
#